data_AF-J5RBX1-F1
#
_entry.id   AF-J5RBX1-F1
#
_cell.length_a   1.000
_cell.length_b   1.000
_cell.length_c   1.000
_cell.angle_alpha   90.00
_cell.angle_beta   90.00
_cell.angle_gamma   90.00
#
_symmetry.space_group_name_H-M   'P 1'
#
loop_
_entity.id
_entity.type
_entity.pdbx_description
1 polymer ?
#
loop_
_entity_poly.entity_id
_entity_poly.type
_entity_poly.pdbx_seq_one_letter_code
_entity_poly.pdbx_strand_id
1 'polypeptide(L)'
;MGPAGVNTDLCGQDDGSDRWDPLDQSDRLSQMSYLRPTDESRKIWGGPGTHIAESSVAAWLAIARGKTRIKMSDGSGFSCGVLGAGRVGPAGLQPQRLVVCSLHRPDDVHPYHGSSLGAQWGDEGKGKLVDILAADADVCARCAGGNNAGHTIVVKNDKGEKTTYAFNLLPSGLINPKVEAFIGSGVVVHVPSLFNELDTLERKGLKVADRLFISDRAHLVMGFHQIVDGLKEIELGGSSIGTTKKGIGPAYSSKASRSGLRVHHLYDPTFPAKFRKLVEGRFKRYGHFEFDTEGEIEMLQAFAERLRPHVVDGPTWLHKKLAAGKKVLVEGANALMLDIDYGTYPFVTSSSTTIGGVCTGLGIPPFAIKRAVGVIKAYTTRVGGGPFPTEQLNDVGTTLQEVGAEYGTVTGRRRRCGWLDLVVCRYSTMINGYTSINLTKLDVMDGFDEIKVATGYKLDGVEIEGFPADLDRLAEVEVVYETLPGWKSDITGIRSFEALPENCKKYVHFIENYLGVKVQYIGVGPARESTITVY
;
A
#
# COMPACT_ATOMS: atom_id res chain seq x y z
N MET A 1 49.88 18.60 -40.95
CA MET A 1 51.11 17.91 -40.48
C MET A 1 50.68 16.90 -39.44
N GLY A 2 51.14 15.66 -39.59
CA GLY A 2 50.52 14.47 -39.03
C GLY A 2 50.69 14.20 -37.52
N PRO A 3 50.12 13.07 -37.05
CA PRO A 3 50.01 12.67 -35.65
C PRO A 3 51.09 11.63 -35.25
N ALA A 4 51.36 11.48 -33.95
CA ALA A 4 52.03 10.33 -33.34
C ALA A 4 51.79 10.39 -31.81
N GLY A 5 51.59 9.31 -31.05
CA GLY A 5 51.63 7.88 -31.30
C GLY A 5 51.40 7.16 -29.96
N VAL A 6 50.86 5.95 -30.04
CA VAL A 6 50.57 4.98 -28.96
C VAL A 6 51.83 4.14 -28.65
N ASN A 7 51.98 3.64 -27.40
CA ASN A 7 52.51 2.31 -26.95
C ASN A 7 53.27 2.40 -25.60
N THR A 8 52.83 1.74 -24.51
CA THR A 8 52.92 0.31 -24.08
C THR A 8 54.30 -0.13 -23.57
N ASP A 9 54.29 -0.64 -22.33
CA ASP A 9 55.07 -1.72 -21.70
C ASP A 9 56.59 -1.84 -21.90
N LEU A 10 57.34 -1.98 -20.79
CA LEU A 10 57.96 -3.25 -20.36
C LEU A 10 59.09 -3.07 -19.32
N CYS A 11 59.15 -4.09 -18.44
CA CYS A 11 60.34 -4.68 -17.78
C CYS A 11 61.10 -3.94 -16.67
N GLY A 12 61.02 -4.55 -15.48
CA GLY A 12 62.16 -4.78 -14.60
C GLY A 12 62.09 -6.21 -14.08
N GLN A 13 62.84 -7.12 -14.72
CA GLN A 13 63.18 -8.45 -14.22
C GLN A 13 64.22 -8.28 -13.10
N ASP A 14 64.13 -9.11 -12.06
CA ASP A 14 65.32 -9.61 -11.37
C ASP A 14 65.12 -11.12 -11.14
N ASP A 15 66.10 -11.84 -11.64
CA ASP A 15 66.26 -13.28 -11.72
C ASP A 15 67.20 -13.77 -10.61
N GLY A 16 66.80 -14.84 -9.94
CA GLY A 16 67.59 -15.46 -8.88
C GLY A 16 67.10 -16.88 -8.64
N SER A 17 67.54 -17.78 -9.50
CA SER A 17 67.27 -19.21 -9.47
C SER A 17 67.79 -19.89 -8.21
N ASP A 18 66.96 -20.72 -7.57
CA ASP A 18 67.41 -21.98 -6.98
C ASP A 18 66.29 -23.04 -7.10
N ARG A 19 66.65 -24.17 -7.73
CA ARG A 19 65.80 -25.35 -7.96
C ARG A 19 65.58 -26.11 -6.66
N TRP A 20 64.42 -26.76 -6.45
CA TRP A 20 64.27 -28.14 -5.90
C TRP A 20 62.83 -28.68 -6.19
N ASP A 21 62.77 -29.99 -6.43
CA ASP A 21 61.68 -30.85 -6.96
C ASP A 21 60.35 -30.90 -6.14
N PRO A 22 59.26 -31.46 -6.70
CA PRO A 22 57.90 -31.43 -6.14
C PRO A 22 57.59 -32.66 -5.28
N LEU A 23 57.35 -32.50 -3.99
CA LEU A 23 56.70 -33.55 -3.18
C LEU A 23 55.83 -32.99 -2.05
N ASP A 24 54.65 -33.61 -1.99
CA ASP A 24 53.77 -33.87 -0.85
C ASP A 24 52.75 -32.80 -0.36
N GLN A 25 51.49 -33.06 -0.74
CA GLN A 25 50.29 -32.44 -0.21
C GLN A 25 49.87 -33.14 1.09
N SER A 26 50.48 -32.80 2.24
CA SER A 26 49.96 -33.31 3.52
C SER A 26 50.14 -32.40 4.74
N ASP A 27 50.68 -31.18 4.62
CA ASP A 27 51.09 -30.39 5.80
C ASP A 27 50.52 -28.97 5.92
N ARG A 28 49.29 -28.74 5.44
CA ARG A 28 48.54 -27.47 5.66
C ARG A 28 47.27 -27.61 6.50
N LEU A 29 47.29 -28.47 7.51
CA LEU A 29 46.24 -28.55 8.55
C LEU A 29 46.71 -28.19 9.96
N SER A 30 47.96 -27.76 10.14
CA SER A 30 48.53 -27.43 11.46
C SER A 30 48.67 -25.92 11.76
N GLN A 31 48.20 -25.02 10.89
CA GLN A 31 48.29 -23.55 11.10
C GLN A 31 46.93 -22.81 11.07
N MET A 32 45.86 -23.42 11.58
CA MET A 32 44.65 -22.69 11.99
C MET A 32 44.49 -22.76 13.51
N SER A 33 45.42 -22.10 14.20
CA SER A 33 45.43 -21.93 15.66
C SER A 33 45.44 -20.44 16.01
N TYR A 34 44.47 -19.69 15.49
CA TYR A 34 44.13 -18.36 16.02
C TYR A 34 42.63 -18.32 16.30
N LEU A 35 42.28 -17.73 17.45
CA LEU A 35 40.96 -17.66 18.12
C LEU A 35 40.73 -18.76 19.18
N ARG A 36 41.63 -18.85 20.17
CA ARG A 36 41.19 -19.18 21.54
C ARG A 36 40.80 -17.86 22.23
N PRO A 37 39.64 -17.78 22.92
CA PRO A 37 39.31 -16.59 23.70
C PRO A 37 40.30 -16.46 24.86
N THR A 38 41.03 -15.35 24.95
CA THR A 38 41.81 -14.99 26.14
C THR A 38 40.87 -14.38 27.19
N ASP A 39 41.20 -14.53 28.47
CA ASP A 39 40.40 -14.03 29.60
C ASP A 39 40.16 -12.50 29.60
N GLU A 40 40.76 -11.74 28.69
CA GLU A 40 40.44 -10.33 28.45
C GLU A 40 39.14 -10.11 27.65
N SER A 41 38.70 -11.05 26.82
CA SER A 41 37.44 -10.91 26.06
C SER A 41 36.19 -11.07 26.94
N ARG A 42 36.34 -11.54 28.19
CA ARG A 42 35.28 -11.61 29.20
C ARG A 42 35.08 -10.30 29.97
N LYS A 43 36.04 -9.37 29.96
CA LYS A 43 35.96 -8.11 30.72
C LYS A 43 35.34 -6.94 29.93
N ILE A 44 35.25 -7.03 28.61
CA ILE A 44 34.75 -5.94 27.75
C ILE A 44 33.21 -5.95 27.61
N TRP A 45 32.53 -7.04 28.02
CA TRP A 45 31.08 -7.21 27.85
C TRP A 45 30.38 -7.71 29.13
N GLY A 46 30.70 -7.10 30.28
CA GLY A 46 30.17 -7.52 31.59
C GLY A 46 29.82 -6.35 32.50
N GLY A 47 28.76 -5.62 32.18
CA GLY A 47 28.04 -4.79 33.15
C GLY A 47 26.91 -5.60 33.79
N PRO A 48 26.64 -5.48 35.10
CA PRO A 48 25.57 -6.25 35.76
C PRO A 48 24.22 -5.89 35.14
N GLY A 49 23.57 -6.86 34.48
CA GLY A 49 22.23 -6.71 33.89
C GLY A 49 22.08 -7.09 32.41
N THR A 50 23.14 -7.53 31.73
CA THR A 50 23.05 -7.96 30.32
C THR A 50 22.77 -9.46 30.21
N HIS A 51 21.50 -9.83 30.02
CA HIS A 51 21.12 -11.15 29.51
C HIS A 51 21.43 -11.22 28.00
N ILE A 52 22.69 -11.49 27.65
CA ILE A 52 23.02 -11.96 26.30
C ILE A 52 22.59 -13.43 26.26
N ALA A 53 21.55 -13.73 25.48
CA ALA A 53 21.00 -15.06 25.38
C ALA A 53 22.07 -16.06 24.88
N GLU A 54 22.27 -17.14 25.63
CA GLU A 54 23.12 -18.29 25.29
C GLU A 54 22.88 -18.84 23.87
N SER A 55 21.72 -18.51 23.29
CA SER A 55 21.32 -18.80 21.91
C SER A 55 22.29 -18.25 20.84
N SER A 56 22.99 -17.14 21.11
CA SER A 56 23.87 -16.48 20.13
C SER A 56 25.16 -17.27 19.89
N VAL A 57 25.72 -17.86 20.95
CA VAL A 57 26.95 -18.66 20.89
C VAL A 57 26.64 -20.08 20.37
N ALA A 58 25.49 -20.63 20.75
CA ALA A 58 25.04 -21.94 20.29
C ALA A 58 24.77 -21.95 18.77
N ALA A 59 24.20 -20.87 18.22
CA ALA A 59 23.97 -20.70 16.79
C ALA A 59 25.30 -20.69 16.01
N TRP A 60 26.30 -19.96 16.49
CA TRP A 60 27.62 -19.88 15.84
C TRP A 60 28.36 -21.22 15.83
N LEU A 61 28.35 -21.95 16.96
CA LEU A 61 28.97 -23.27 17.08
C LEU A 61 28.31 -24.33 16.19
N ALA A 62 27.00 -24.21 15.95
CA ALA A 62 26.28 -25.17 15.12
C ALA A 62 26.45 -24.92 13.61
N ILE A 63 26.61 -23.66 13.20
CA ILE A 63 26.98 -23.29 11.83
C ILE A 63 28.39 -23.80 11.51
N ALA A 64 29.34 -23.64 12.44
CA ALA A 64 30.70 -24.18 12.29
C ALA A 64 30.74 -25.71 12.18
N ARG A 65 29.69 -26.42 12.64
CA ARG A 65 29.55 -27.88 12.62
C ARG A 65 28.61 -28.40 11.52
N GLY A 66 28.18 -27.57 10.58
CA GLY A 66 27.40 -27.99 9.41
C GLY A 66 25.97 -28.45 9.71
N LYS A 67 25.38 -28.06 10.85
CA LYS A 67 24.00 -28.44 11.20
C LYS A 67 22.99 -27.50 10.55
N THR A 68 22.08 -28.03 9.73
CA THR A 68 21.04 -27.27 9.02
C THR A 68 19.73 -27.11 9.80
N ARG A 69 19.53 -27.87 10.89
CA ARG A 69 18.41 -27.74 11.82
C ARG A 69 18.84 -27.95 13.26
N ILE A 70 18.35 -27.09 14.16
CA ILE A 70 18.60 -27.18 15.60
C ILE A 70 17.29 -26.92 16.32
N LYS A 71 16.93 -27.79 17.26
CA LYS A 71 15.74 -27.68 18.11
C LYS A 71 16.21 -27.33 19.52
N MET A 72 15.72 -26.23 20.07
CA MET A 72 16.02 -25.77 21.42
C MET A 72 15.08 -26.42 22.44
N SER A 73 15.48 -26.40 23.72
CA SER A 73 14.71 -26.99 24.83
C SER A 73 13.37 -26.29 25.11
N ASP A 74 13.20 -25.05 24.64
CA ASP A 74 11.96 -24.26 24.73
C ASP A 74 11.00 -24.50 23.55
N GLY A 75 11.31 -25.45 22.67
CA GLY A 75 10.50 -25.77 21.49
C GLY A 75 10.80 -24.88 20.27
N SER A 76 11.63 -23.84 20.39
CA SER A 76 12.06 -23.03 19.25
C SER A 76 12.99 -23.81 18.32
N GLY A 77 12.91 -23.54 17.02
CA GLY A 77 13.69 -24.24 15.99
C GLY A 77 14.37 -23.26 15.04
N PHE A 78 15.60 -23.57 14.66
CA PHE A 78 16.33 -22.87 13.60
C PHE A 78 16.37 -23.76 12.35
N SER A 79 16.12 -23.17 11.18
CA SER A 79 16.50 -23.76 9.90
C SER A 79 17.50 -22.83 9.21
N CYS A 80 18.59 -23.41 8.73
CA CYS A 80 19.64 -22.69 8.02
C CYS A 80 19.75 -23.30 6.61
N GLY A 81 19.34 -22.55 5.59
CA GLY A 81 19.46 -22.96 4.20
C GLY A 81 20.70 -22.32 3.56
N VAL A 82 21.53 -23.12 2.90
CA VAL A 82 22.61 -22.62 2.04
C VAL A 82 22.07 -22.62 0.60
N LEU A 83 21.88 -21.43 0.01
CA LEU A 83 21.58 -21.31 -1.42
C LEU A 83 22.86 -21.57 -2.24
N GLY A 84 22.72 -22.36 -3.30
CA GLY A 84 23.79 -23.14 -3.93
C GLY A 84 24.94 -22.38 -4.61
N ALA A 85 26.04 -23.13 -4.76
CA ALA A 85 27.29 -22.70 -5.37
C ALA A 85 27.19 -22.63 -6.91
N GLY A 86 27.42 -21.44 -7.47
CA GLY A 86 27.75 -21.28 -8.90
C GLY A 86 29.17 -21.76 -9.20
N ARG A 87 29.39 -22.33 -10.39
CA ARG A 87 30.72 -22.78 -10.86
C ARG A 87 31.69 -21.59 -10.98
N VAL A 88 32.92 -21.82 -10.53
CA VAL A 88 34.02 -20.86 -10.55
C VAL A 88 34.54 -20.70 -11.99
N GLY A 89 34.47 -19.48 -12.54
CA GLY A 89 35.20 -19.08 -13.74
C GLY A 89 36.67 -18.73 -13.43
N PRO A 90 37.54 -18.54 -14.44
CA PRO A 90 39.01 -18.55 -14.29
C PRO A 90 39.62 -17.41 -13.46
N ALA A 91 38.82 -16.53 -12.86
CA ALA A 91 39.24 -15.28 -12.24
C ALA A 91 39.14 -15.27 -10.70
N GLY A 92 39.34 -16.41 -10.02
CA GLY A 92 39.76 -16.46 -8.62
C GLY A 92 38.88 -15.80 -7.54
N LEU A 93 37.64 -15.40 -7.83
CA LEU A 93 36.72 -14.80 -6.84
C LEU A 93 35.95 -15.89 -6.08
N GLN A 94 36.14 -15.95 -4.76
CA GLN A 94 35.37 -16.86 -3.90
C GLN A 94 33.91 -16.41 -3.78
N PRO A 95 32.93 -17.33 -3.82
CA PRO A 95 31.53 -16.97 -3.64
C PRO A 95 31.25 -16.56 -2.19
N GLN A 96 30.74 -15.35 -1.99
CA GLN A 96 30.20 -14.92 -0.70
C GLN A 96 28.93 -15.75 -0.38
N ARG A 97 28.96 -16.51 0.72
CA ARG A 97 27.80 -17.28 1.19
C ARG A 97 26.84 -16.35 1.94
N LEU A 98 25.67 -16.11 1.37
CA LEU A 98 24.57 -15.45 2.06
C LEU A 98 23.85 -16.47 2.94
N VAL A 99 23.86 -16.26 4.26
CA VAL A 99 23.12 -17.09 5.23
C VAL A 99 21.87 -16.33 5.66
N VAL A 100 20.69 -16.85 5.29
CA VAL A 100 19.40 -16.31 5.74
C VAL A 100 18.92 -17.18 6.90
N CYS A 101 18.86 -16.60 8.11
CA CYS A 101 18.27 -17.24 9.28
C CYS A 101 16.84 -16.75 9.47
N SER A 102 15.86 -17.66 9.46
CA SER A 102 14.47 -17.36 9.84
C SER A 102 14.19 -18.01 11.19
N LEU A 103 13.79 -17.20 12.18
CA LEU A 103 13.22 -17.68 13.43
C LEU A 103 11.73 -17.94 13.19
N HIS A 104 11.30 -19.20 13.35
CA HIS A 104 9.89 -19.55 13.42
C HIS A 104 9.56 -19.99 14.84
N ARG A 105 8.59 -19.33 15.48
CA ARG A 105 7.87 -19.88 16.62
C ARG A 105 6.65 -20.63 16.08
N PRO A 106 6.49 -21.93 16.38
CA PRO A 106 5.21 -22.60 16.18
C PRO A 106 4.26 -22.13 17.29
N ASP A 107 3.01 -21.85 16.93
CA ASP A 107 1.85 -21.61 17.81
C ASP A 107 1.51 -20.16 18.24
N ASP A 108 1.79 -19.15 17.42
CA ASP A 108 1.11 -17.85 17.59
C ASP A 108 -0.24 -17.89 16.85
N VAL A 109 -1.33 -17.95 17.61
CA VAL A 109 -2.67 -17.57 17.15
C VAL A 109 -2.61 -16.09 16.77
N HIS A 110 -2.21 -15.81 15.53
CA HIS A 110 -1.85 -14.46 15.13
C HIS A 110 -3.10 -13.55 15.14
N PRO A 111 -3.03 -12.37 15.78
CA PRO A 111 -4.09 -11.38 15.67
C PRO A 111 -4.31 -11.01 14.20
N TYR A 112 -5.56 -10.71 13.85
CA TYR A 112 -5.94 -10.23 12.54
C TYR A 112 -5.22 -8.89 12.23
N HIS A 113 -4.26 -8.92 11.32
CA HIS A 113 -3.60 -7.73 10.76
C HIS A 113 -3.87 -7.71 9.25
N GLY A 114 -4.93 -7.01 8.88
CA GLY A 114 -5.47 -7.04 7.52
C GLY A 114 -5.39 -5.68 6.85
N SER A 115 -5.04 -5.63 5.58
CA SER A 115 -5.19 -4.42 4.74
C SER A 115 -6.26 -4.65 3.68
N SER A 116 -7.15 -3.67 3.51
CA SER A 116 -8.11 -3.60 2.39
C SER A 116 -7.56 -2.63 1.34
N LEU A 117 -7.19 -3.15 0.17
CA LEU A 117 -6.54 -2.39 -0.90
C LEU A 117 -7.37 -2.43 -2.19
N GLY A 118 -7.44 -1.31 -2.91
CA GLY A 118 -8.17 -1.23 -4.17
C GLY A 118 -7.31 -1.81 -5.28
N ALA A 119 -7.87 -2.69 -6.10
CA ALA A 119 -7.11 -3.40 -7.11
C ALA A 119 -7.15 -2.77 -8.51
N GLN A 120 -7.94 -1.72 -8.72
CA GLN A 120 -8.18 -1.08 -10.02
C GLN A 120 -7.84 0.43 -9.93
N TRP A 121 -8.69 1.33 -10.44
CA TRP A 121 -8.53 2.80 -10.40
C TRP A 121 -9.39 3.48 -9.32
N GLY A 122 -9.72 2.79 -8.24
CA GLY A 122 -10.58 3.33 -7.18
C GLY A 122 -12.06 3.03 -7.43
N ASP A 123 -12.90 3.46 -6.48
CA ASP A 123 -14.35 3.23 -6.53
C ASP A 123 -14.79 1.74 -6.58
N GLU A 124 -13.95 0.83 -6.08
CA GLU A 124 -14.26 -0.62 -6.03
C GLU A 124 -15.18 -0.98 -4.85
N GLY A 125 -15.62 -0.01 -4.05
CA GLY A 125 -16.51 -0.29 -2.90
C GLY A 125 -15.79 -0.80 -1.64
N LYS A 126 -14.51 -0.43 -1.45
CA LYS A 126 -13.71 -0.78 -0.26
C LYS A 126 -14.41 -0.51 1.07
N GLY A 127 -15.14 0.60 1.16
CA GLY A 127 -15.82 1.02 2.39
C GLY A 127 -16.75 -0.05 2.98
N LYS A 128 -17.44 -0.84 2.12
CA LYS A 128 -18.32 -1.91 2.58
C LYS A 128 -17.53 -3.04 3.24
N LEU A 129 -16.39 -3.42 2.66
CA LEU A 129 -15.51 -4.42 3.25
C LEU A 129 -14.89 -3.91 4.55
N VAL A 130 -14.45 -2.65 4.59
CA VAL A 130 -13.90 -2.05 5.82
C VAL A 130 -14.94 -2.08 6.94
N ASP A 131 -16.21 -1.77 6.68
CA ASP A 131 -17.29 -1.88 7.69
C ASP A 131 -17.46 -3.32 8.21
N ILE A 132 -17.42 -4.32 7.31
CA ILE A 132 -17.52 -5.74 7.69
C ILE A 132 -16.32 -6.14 8.56
N LEU A 133 -15.11 -5.82 8.13
CA LEU A 133 -13.88 -6.20 8.82
C LEU A 133 -13.67 -5.41 10.13
N ALA A 134 -14.19 -4.19 10.21
CA ALA A 134 -14.12 -3.36 11.43
C ALA A 134 -14.93 -3.94 12.58
N ALA A 135 -15.86 -4.87 12.34
CA ALA A 135 -16.61 -5.55 13.40
C ALA A 135 -15.69 -6.36 14.34
N ASP A 136 -14.57 -6.88 13.83
CA ASP A 136 -13.58 -7.68 14.57
C ASP A 136 -12.21 -6.98 14.67
N ALA A 137 -12.15 -5.68 14.44
CA ALA A 137 -10.92 -4.89 14.61
C ALA A 137 -10.87 -4.24 16.00
N ASP A 138 -9.67 -4.09 16.55
CA ASP A 138 -9.43 -3.20 17.70
C ASP A 138 -9.03 -1.80 17.24
N VAL A 139 -8.25 -1.73 16.14
CA VAL A 139 -7.75 -0.48 15.55
C VAL A 139 -8.08 -0.46 14.05
N CYS A 140 -8.58 0.68 13.56
CA CYS A 140 -8.72 0.96 12.14
C CYS A 140 -7.79 2.11 11.75
N ALA A 141 -6.85 1.86 10.83
CA ALA A 141 -5.79 2.78 10.49
C ALA A 141 -5.82 3.23 9.03
N ARG A 142 -5.46 4.49 8.79
CA ARG A 142 -5.15 5.05 7.46
C ARG A 142 -3.64 5.22 7.35
N CYS A 143 -3.02 4.67 6.31
CA CYS A 143 -1.56 4.71 6.13
C CYS A 143 -1.07 5.80 5.16
N ALA A 144 -1.89 6.18 4.18
CA ALA A 144 -1.51 7.10 3.10
C ALA A 144 -2.71 7.89 2.55
N GLY A 145 -2.43 8.73 1.55
CA GLY A 145 -3.40 9.63 0.91
C GLY A 145 -3.74 10.84 1.80
N GLY A 146 -4.94 11.38 1.64
CA GLY A 146 -5.51 12.45 2.46
C GLY A 146 -7.04 12.41 2.43
N ASN A 147 -7.70 13.57 2.39
CA ASN A 147 -9.17 13.70 2.26
C ASN A 147 -9.69 13.47 0.83
N ASN A 148 -8.91 12.84 -0.05
CA ASN A 148 -9.22 12.59 -1.46
C ASN A 148 -9.84 11.21 -1.75
N ALA A 149 -9.93 10.35 -0.74
CA ALA A 149 -10.65 9.10 -0.79
C ALA A 149 -11.74 9.17 0.28
N GLY A 150 -13.00 9.10 -0.12
CA GLY A 150 -14.12 9.14 0.80
C GLY A 150 -15.19 8.14 0.41
N HIS A 151 -15.95 7.71 1.39
CA HIS A 151 -17.03 6.76 1.23
C HIS A 151 -18.07 6.97 2.32
N THR A 152 -19.22 6.39 2.06
CA THR A 152 -20.39 6.53 2.90
C THR A 152 -20.77 5.17 3.46
N ILE A 153 -21.01 5.11 4.77
CA ILE A 153 -21.56 3.93 5.45
C ILE A 153 -22.97 4.26 5.91
N VAL A 154 -23.91 3.37 5.59
CA VAL A 154 -25.30 3.47 6.04
C VAL A 154 -25.52 2.46 7.16
N VAL A 155 -25.80 2.95 8.36
CA VAL A 155 -26.10 2.12 9.53
C VAL A 155 -27.59 2.17 9.83
N LYS A 156 -28.18 0.99 10.06
CA LYS A 156 -29.53 0.87 10.61
C LYS A 156 -29.42 0.82 12.13
N ASN A 157 -30.16 1.67 12.83
CA ASN A 157 -30.28 1.54 14.29
C ASN A 157 -31.30 0.44 14.67
N ASP A 158 -31.45 0.16 15.96
CA ASP A 158 -32.35 -0.88 16.49
C ASP A 158 -33.82 -0.64 16.14
N LYS A 159 -34.19 0.60 15.77
CA LYS A 159 -35.53 0.99 15.31
C LYS A 159 -35.71 0.85 13.79
N GLY A 160 -34.68 0.39 13.08
CA GLY A 160 -34.66 0.25 11.63
C GLY A 160 -34.41 1.56 10.86
N GLU A 161 -34.15 2.67 11.55
CA GLU A 161 -33.86 3.96 10.92
C GLU A 161 -32.44 3.98 10.35
N LYS A 162 -32.31 4.45 9.11
CA LYS A 162 -31.03 4.52 8.40
C LYS A 162 -30.35 5.86 8.68
N THR A 163 -29.13 5.82 9.19
CA THR A 163 -28.25 6.98 9.31
C THR A 163 -27.03 6.82 8.41
N THR A 164 -26.74 7.87 7.66
CA THR A 164 -25.69 7.91 6.65
C THR A 164 -24.48 8.69 7.18
N TYR A 165 -23.35 8.02 7.33
CA TYR A 165 -22.07 8.59 7.79
C TYR A 165 -21.10 8.68 6.62
N ALA A 166 -20.55 9.86 6.38
CA ALA A 166 -19.56 10.10 5.33
C ALA A 166 -18.18 10.24 5.96
N PHE A 167 -17.23 9.45 5.48
CA PHE A 167 -15.83 9.46 5.92
C PHE A 167 -14.94 9.91 4.76
N ASN A 168 -13.91 10.70 5.05
CA ASN A 168 -12.86 11.07 4.12
C ASN A 168 -11.48 10.84 4.75
N LEU A 169 -11.07 11.65 5.73
CA LEU A 169 -9.80 11.45 6.44
C LEU A 169 -9.92 10.43 7.56
N LEU A 170 -11.05 10.43 8.26
CA LEU A 170 -11.23 9.56 9.41
C LEU A 170 -11.39 8.11 8.95
N PRO A 171 -10.67 7.15 9.57
CA PRO A 171 -10.87 5.73 9.29
C PRO A 171 -12.32 5.32 9.55
N SER A 172 -12.95 4.63 8.62
CA SER A 172 -14.40 4.37 8.73
C SER A 172 -14.77 3.29 9.73
N GLY A 173 -13.77 2.56 10.23
CA GLY A 173 -13.95 1.65 11.37
C GLY A 173 -14.47 2.34 12.63
N LEU A 174 -14.43 3.67 12.71
CA LEU A 174 -15.08 4.46 13.78
C LEU A 174 -16.57 4.17 13.95
N ILE A 175 -17.22 3.65 12.91
CA ILE A 175 -18.61 3.21 12.97
C ILE A 175 -18.84 2.14 14.04
N ASN A 176 -17.84 1.29 14.29
CA ASN A 176 -17.84 0.40 15.44
C ASN A 176 -17.39 1.20 16.67
N PRO A 177 -18.23 1.33 17.72
CA PRO A 177 -17.91 2.14 18.89
C PRO A 177 -16.71 1.61 19.70
N LYS A 178 -16.28 0.36 19.47
CA LYS A 178 -15.14 -0.26 20.16
C LYS A 178 -13.78 -0.04 19.48
N VAL A 179 -13.79 0.42 18.22
CA VAL A 179 -12.58 0.55 17.40
C VAL A 179 -11.88 1.88 17.69
N GLU A 180 -10.56 1.86 17.84
CA GLU A 180 -9.74 3.07 17.83
C GLU A 180 -9.38 3.44 16.38
N ALA A 181 -9.45 4.72 16.03
CA ALA A 181 -9.01 5.23 14.75
C ALA A 181 -7.57 5.75 14.82
N PHE A 182 -6.76 5.39 13.84
CA PHE A 182 -5.39 5.87 13.72
C PHE A 182 -5.11 6.49 12.35
N ILE A 183 -4.61 7.73 12.33
CA ILE A 183 -4.09 8.38 11.13
C ILE A 183 -2.56 8.30 11.16
N GLY A 184 -2.00 7.49 10.26
CA GLY A 184 -0.57 7.19 10.18
C GLY A 184 0.28 8.32 9.64
N SER A 185 1.60 8.19 9.82
CA SER A 185 2.60 9.18 9.41
C SER A 185 2.68 9.39 7.89
N GLY A 186 2.23 8.42 7.10
CA GLY A 186 2.20 8.53 5.65
C GLY A 186 1.11 9.43 5.11
N VAL A 187 0.09 9.79 5.91
CA VAL A 187 -1.06 10.62 5.50
C VAL A 187 -0.69 12.11 5.41
N VAL A 188 -1.32 12.83 4.47
CA VAL A 188 -1.36 14.30 4.44
C VAL A 188 -2.73 14.78 4.95
N VAL A 189 -2.71 15.60 6.01
CA VAL A 189 -3.90 15.97 6.80
C VAL A 189 -4.23 17.44 6.57
N HIS A 190 -5.43 17.71 6.05
CA HIS A 190 -6.02 19.05 6.06
C HIS A 190 -6.82 19.24 7.36
N VAL A 191 -6.25 19.96 8.32
CA VAL A 191 -6.80 20.08 9.68
C VAL A 191 -8.22 20.67 9.72
N PRO A 192 -8.56 21.72 8.95
CA PRO A 192 -9.95 22.21 8.90
C PRO A 192 -10.94 21.15 8.39
N SER A 193 -10.57 20.36 7.37
CA SER A 193 -11.43 19.28 6.87
C SER A 193 -11.59 18.15 7.89
N LEU A 194 -10.52 17.80 8.61
CA LEU A 194 -10.55 16.79 9.66
C LEU A 194 -11.59 17.15 10.73
N PHE A 195 -11.55 18.40 11.24
CA PHE A 195 -12.50 18.83 12.27
C PHE A 195 -13.92 18.99 11.75
N ASN A 196 -14.11 19.50 10.52
CA ASN A 196 -15.44 19.53 9.92
C ASN A 196 -16.06 18.13 9.79
N GLU A 197 -15.24 17.15 9.41
CA GLU A 197 -15.67 15.74 9.34
C GLU A 197 -16.01 15.20 10.73
N LEU A 198 -15.14 15.39 11.73
CA LEU A 198 -15.34 14.99 13.12
C LEU A 198 -16.62 15.61 13.70
N ASP A 199 -16.76 16.93 13.63
CA ASP A 199 -17.91 17.68 14.17
C ASP A 199 -19.23 17.25 13.48
N THR A 200 -19.16 16.86 12.20
CA THR A 200 -20.33 16.34 11.46
C THR A 200 -20.73 14.94 11.90
N LEU A 201 -19.77 14.07 12.19
CA LEU A 201 -20.03 12.73 12.72
C LEU A 201 -20.60 12.80 14.15
N GLU A 202 -20.05 13.66 15.00
CA GLU A 202 -20.51 13.83 16.39
C GLU A 202 -21.92 14.42 16.46
N ARG A 203 -22.27 15.37 15.59
CA ARG A 203 -23.66 15.86 15.45
C ARG A 203 -24.66 14.76 15.05
N LYS A 204 -24.19 13.70 14.38
CA LYS A 204 -24.99 12.51 14.03
C LYS A 204 -24.95 11.42 15.11
N GLY A 205 -24.41 11.73 16.30
CA GLY A 205 -24.37 10.85 17.45
C GLY A 205 -23.20 9.86 17.49
N LEU A 206 -22.26 9.93 16.53
CA LEU A 206 -21.11 9.05 16.52
C LEU A 206 -19.99 9.68 17.36
N LYS A 207 -19.68 9.08 18.52
CA LYS A 207 -18.62 9.56 19.42
C LYS A 207 -17.23 9.23 18.85
N VAL A 208 -16.47 10.25 18.43
CA VAL A 208 -15.19 10.06 17.72
C VAL A 208 -14.00 10.50 18.54
N ALA A 209 -14.08 11.69 19.19
CA ALA A 209 -12.91 12.38 19.73
C ALA A 209 -11.99 11.50 20.59
N ASP A 210 -12.56 10.77 21.57
CA ASP A 210 -11.78 9.97 22.53
C ASP A 210 -11.12 8.72 21.93
N ARG A 211 -11.43 8.39 20.68
CA ARG A 211 -10.95 7.18 19.98
C ARG A 211 -10.08 7.52 18.78
N LEU A 212 -9.81 8.80 18.53
CA LEU A 212 -9.02 9.25 17.39
C LEU A 212 -7.58 9.56 17.82
N PHE A 213 -6.65 8.91 17.13
CA PHE A 213 -5.22 9.10 17.30
C PHE A 213 -4.56 9.48 15.97
N ILE A 214 -3.65 10.45 15.99
CA ILE A 214 -3.02 11.03 14.81
C ILE A 214 -1.52 11.06 15.04
N SER A 215 -0.76 10.51 14.09
CA SER A 215 0.69 10.60 14.15
C SER A 215 1.16 12.04 14.08
N ASP A 216 1.98 12.42 15.07
CA ASP A 216 2.79 13.64 15.09
C ASP A 216 3.64 13.88 13.82
N ARG A 217 3.97 12.81 13.08
CA ARG A 217 4.75 12.81 11.84
C ARG A 217 3.90 12.95 10.57
N ALA A 218 2.58 12.93 10.65
CA ALA A 218 1.73 13.17 9.48
C ALA A 218 1.98 14.58 8.93
N HIS A 219 1.94 14.73 7.60
CA HIS A 219 2.18 16.02 6.94
C HIS A 219 0.91 16.86 6.91
N LEU A 220 1.06 18.18 6.88
CA LEU A 220 -0.07 19.11 6.84
C LEU A 220 -0.36 19.56 5.40
N VAL A 221 -1.63 19.47 5.01
CA VAL A 221 -2.16 20.17 3.84
C VAL A 221 -2.59 21.56 4.30
N MET A 222 -2.20 22.59 3.55
CA MET A 222 -2.44 24.00 3.85
C MET A 222 -3.34 24.60 2.75
N GLY A 223 -3.99 25.73 2.99
CA GLY A 223 -4.84 26.39 2.00
C GLY A 223 -4.09 26.70 0.71
N PHE A 224 -2.84 27.18 0.80
CA PHE A 224 -2.02 27.42 -0.38
C PHE A 224 -1.72 26.13 -1.18
N HIS A 225 -1.68 24.96 -0.55
CA HIS A 225 -1.52 23.69 -1.27
C HIS A 225 -2.74 23.41 -2.16
N GLN A 226 -3.94 23.72 -1.69
CA GLN A 226 -5.18 23.56 -2.48
C GLN A 226 -5.23 24.53 -3.65
N ILE A 227 -4.81 25.79 -3.43
CA ILE A 227 -4.73 26.81 -4.48
C ILE A 227 -3.77 26.36 -5.58
N VAL A 228 -2.52 25.99 -5.24
CA VAL A 228 -1.53 25.62 -6.27
C VAL A 228 -1.83 24.29 -6.96
N ASP A 229 -2.62 23.40 -6.35
CA ASP A 229 -3.16 22.20 -7.01
C ASP A 229 -4.08 22.60 -8.18
N GLY A 230 -5.00 23.54 -7.92
CA GLY A 230 -5.84 24.12 -8.96
C GLY A 230 -5.07 24.87 -10.04
N LEU A 231 -4.09 25.70 -9.65
CA LEU A 231 -3.26 26.44 -10.60
C LEU A 231 -2.45 25.51 -11.50
N LYS A 232 -1.91 24.42 -10.95
CA LYS A 232 -1.12 23.45 -11.74
C LYS A 232 -1.99 22.71 -12.76
N GLU A 233 -3.23 22.36 -12.41
CA GLU A 233 -4.17 21.76 -13.34
C GLU A 233 -4.51 22.70 -14.51
N ILE A 234 -4.64 24.00 -14.25
CA ILE A 234 -4.84 25.01 -15.30
C ILE A 234 -3.58 25.12 -16.19
N GLU A 235 -2.39 25.14 -15.58
CA GLU A 235 -1.09 25.19 -16.30
C GLU A 235 -0.93 23.99 -17.25
N LEU A 236 -1.45 22.81 -16.89
CA LEU A 236 -1.38 21.59 -17.71
C LEU A 236 -2.38 21.58 -18.87
N GLY A 237 -3.43 22.41 -18.85
CA GLY A 237 -4.42 22.52 -19.93
C GLY A 237 -5.02 21.17 -20.34
N GLY A 238 -4.87 20.82 -21.62
CA GLY A 238 -5.36 19.54 -22.17
C GLY A 238 -4.68 18.29 -21.61
N SER A 239 -3.55 18.45 -20.91
CA SER A 239 -2.82 17.38 -20.21
C SER A 239 -3.10 17.37 -18.70
N SER A 240 -4.19 17.99 -18.26
CA SER A 240 -4.60 17.96 -16.86
C SER A 240 -4.84 16.52 -16.37
N ILE A 241 -4.44 16.27 -15.12
CA ILE A 241 -4.53 14.93 -14.52
C ILE A 241 -5.98 14.64 -14.11
N GLY A 242 -6.72 15.69 -13.71
CA GLY A 242 -8.02 15.60 -13.07
C GLY A 242 -7.89 15.42 -11.56
N THR A 243 -7.02 16.20 -10.92
CA THR A 243 -6.83 16.13 -9.46
C THR A 243 -8.10 16.50 -8.71
N THR A 244 -8.18 16.11 -7.43
CA THR A 244 -9.31 16.48 -6.57
C THR A 244 -9.26 17.94 -6.09
N LYS A 245 -8.20 18.69 -6.45
CA LYS A 245 -7.94 20.07 -6.01
C LYS A 245 -7.92 20.23 -4.48
N LYS A 246 -7.60 19.14 -3.77
CA LYS A 246 -7.53 19.08 -2.30
C LYS A 246 -6.12 19.33 -1.77
N GLY A 247 -5.16 19.68 -2.62
CA GLY A 247 -3.79 20.01 -2.22
C GLY A 247 -2.93 18.80 -1.89
N ILE A 248 -3.35 17.60 -2.32
CA ILE A 248 -2.66 16.34 -2.00
C ILE A 248 -1.27 16.30 -2.65
N GLY A 249 -1.21 16.49 -3.97
CA GLY A 249 0.05 16.47 -4.72
C GLY A 249 1.04 17.53 -4.23
N PRO A 250 0.63 18.81 -4.09
CA PRO A 250 1.50 19.85 -3.54
C PRO A 250 2.01 19.56 -2.13
N ALA A 251 1.19 18.96 -1.25
CA ALA A 251 1.64 18.57 0.09
C ALA A 251 2.70 17.45 0.05
N TYR A 252 2.51 16.43 -0.80
CA TYR A 252 3.52 15.38 -1.01
C TYR A 252 4.79 15.92 -1.68
N SER A 253 4.68 16.89 -2.58
CA SER A 253 5.83 17.58 -3.18
C SER A 253 6.64 18.35 -2.12
N SER A 254 5.97 19.06 -1.20
CA SER A 254 6.60 19.71 -0.05
C SER A 254 7.26 18.69 0.90
N LYS A 255 6.64 17.53 1.12
CA LYS A 255 7.21 16.41 1.88
C LYS A 255 8.50 15.89 1.24
N ALA A 256 8.48 15.57 -0.05
CA ALA A 256 9.65 15.11 -0.79
C ALA A 256 10.78 16.15 -0.80
N SER A 257 10.43 17.44 -0.88
CA SER A 257 11.38 18.56 -0.81
C SER A 257 11.97 18.78 0.59
N ARG A 258 11.45 18.10 1.62
CA ARG A 258 11.79 18.27 3.04
C ARG A 258 11.47 19.67 3.59
N SER A 259 10.69 20.46 2.86
CA SER A 259 10.21 21.78 3.29
C SER A 259 8.85 21.71 3.98
N GLY A 260 8.08 20.65 3.75
CA GLY A 260 6.73 20.49 4.26
C GLY A 260 6.65 20.45 5.79
N LEU A 261 5.57 21.02 6.32
CA LEU A 261 5.25 20.99 7.74
C LEU A 261 4.47 19.73 8.11
N ARG A 262 4.58 19.36 9.39
CA ARG A 262 4.05 18.12 9.97
C ARG A 262 3.26 18.48 11.22
N VAL A 263 2.43 17.57 11.72
CA VAL A 263 1.57 17.82 12.90
C VAL A 263 2.38 18.35 14.08
N HIS A 264 3.54 17.76 14.40
CA HIS A 264 4.37 18.23 15.52
C HIS A 264 4.82 19.70 15.38
N HIS A 265 4.97 20.21 14.16
CA HIS A 265 5.37 21.60 13.94
C HIS A 265 4.30 22.59 14.39
N LEU A 266 3.01 22.21 14.53
CA LEU A 266 1.97 23.11 15.03
C LEU A 266 2.25 23.59 16.47
N TYR A 267 3.08 22.86 17.22
CA TYR A 267 3.45 23.15 18.59
C TYR A 267 4.85 23.79 18.72
N ASP A 268 5.53 23.99 17.60
CA ASP A 268 6.86 24.60 17.53
C ASP A 268 6.72 26.14 17.40
N PRO A 269 7.34 26.95 18.28
CA PRO A 269 7.31 28.41 18.18
C PRO A 269 7.78 28.96 16.83
N THR A 270 8.58 28.20 16.07
CA THR A 270 9.08 28.59 14.74
C THR A 270 8.08 28.32 13.61
N PHE A 271 6.91 27.74 13.90
CA PHE A 271 5.87 27.42 12.91
C PHE A 271 5.49 28.61 12.01
N PRO A 272 5.18 29.82 12.53
CA PRO A 272 4.80 30.95 11.69
C PRO A 272 5.89 31.33 10.69
N ALA A 273 7.16 31.31 11.12
CA ALA A 273 8.29 31.64 10.25
C ALA A 273 8.47 30.60 9.12
N LYS A 274 8.38 29.30 9.45
CA LYS A 274 8.46 28.22 8.45
C LYS A 274 7.28 28.27 7.48
N PHE A 275 6.08 28.58 7.96
CA PHE A 275 4.87 28.72 7.14
C PHE A 275 5.01 29.86 6.12
N ARG A 276 5.40 31.06 6.56
CA ARG A 276 5.66 32.21 5.66
C ARG A 276 6.68 31.87 4.58
N LYS A 277 7.77 31.17 4.93
CA LYS A 277 8.79 30.73 3.96
C LYS A 277 8.24 29.76 2.91
N LEU A 278 7.31 28.88 3.29
CA LEU A 278 6.63 28.00 2.33
C LEU A 278 5.77 28.81 1.35
N VAL A 279 4.98 29.76 1.85
CA VAL A 279 4.15 30.65 1.03
C VAL A 279 5.02 31.46 0.06
N GLU A 280 6.09 32.09 0.53
CA GLU A 280 7.07 32.79 -0.31
C GLU A 280 7.59 31.88 -1.45
N GLY A 281 7.92 30.63 -1.12
CA GLY A 281 8.38 29.65 -2.11
C GLY A 281 7.30 29.30 -3.14
N ARG A 282 6.02 29.30 -2.77
CA ARG A 282 4.91 29.09 -3.71
C ARG A 282 4.70 30.31 -4.60
N PHE A 283 4.76 31.53 -4.06
CA PHE A 283 4.68 32.75 -4.85
C PHE A 283 5.80 32.84 -5.89
N LYS A 284 7.03 32.44 -5.53
CA LYS A 284 8.15 32.38 -6.49
C LYS A 284 7.90 31.41 -7.65
N ARG A 285 7.17 30.31 -7.44
CA ARG A 285 6.90 29.31 -8.49
C ARG A 285 5.66 29.62 -9.33
N TYR A 286 4.59 30.12 -8.72
CA TYR A 286 3.28 30.25 -9.35
C TYR A 286 2.83 31.71 -9.56
N GLY A 287 3.67 32.68 -9.20
CA GLY A 287 3.26 34.07 -9.10
C GLY A 287 2.47 34.33 -7.81
N HIS A 288 2.16 35.60 -7.56
CA HIS A 288 1.31 35.97 -6.42
C HIS A 288 -0.14 35.55 -6.69
N PHE A 289 -0.72 34.89 -5.70
CA PHE A 289 -2.14 34.56 -5.62
C PHE A 289 -2.70 35.07 -4.30
N GLU A 290 -4.00 35.33 -4.25
CA GLU A 290 -4.68 35.79 -3.04
C GLU A 290 -4.57 34.72 -1.94
N PHE A 291 -3.94 35.09 -0.83
CA PHE A 291 -3.73 34.19 0.30
C PHE A 291 -3.44 34.98 1.59
N ASP A 292 -4.35 34.89 2.55
CA ASP A 292 -4.16 35.48 3.88
C ASP A 292 -3.24 34.60 4.73
N THR A 293 -1.95 34.91 4.66
CA THR A 293 -0.91 34.13 5.34
C THR A 293 -1.04 34.19 6.86
N GLU A 294 -1.37 35.36 7.40
CA GLU A 294 -1.45 35.56 8.86
C GLU A 294 -2.73 34.95 9.41
N GLY A 295 -3.87 35.16 8.73
CA GLY A 295 -5.14 34.53 9.11
C GLY A 295 -5.09 33.00 9.09
N GLU A 296 -4.40 32.39 8.13
CA GLU A 296 -4.24 30.92 8.11
C GLU A 296 -3.32 30.43 9.24
N ILE A 297 -2.26 31.18 9.60
CA ILE A 297 -1.41 30.85 10.75
C ILE A 297 -2.24 30.89 12.05
N GLU A 298 -2.99 31.97 12.28
CA GLU A 298 -3.84 32.12 13.46
C GLU A 298 -4.88 31.00 13.56
N MET A 299 -5.54 30.67 12.45
CA MET A 299 -6.49 29.57 12.36
C MET A 299 -5.83 28.22 12.72
N LEU A 300 -4.66 27.92 12.16
CA LEU A 300 -3.97 26.65 12.42
C LEU A 300 -3.47 26.55 13.87
N GLN A 301 -3.05 27.66 14.47
CA GLN A 301 -2.69 27.70 15.90
C GLN A 301 -3.91 27.45 16.80
N ALA A 302 -5.09 28.00 16.45
CA ALA A 302 -6.33 27.70 17.17
C ALA A 302 -6.71 26.21 17.05
N PHE A 303 -6.56 25.62 15.85
CA PHE A 303 -6.78 24.18 15.66
C PHE A 303 -5.74 23.31 16.38
N ALA A 304 -4.51 23.79 16.58
CA ALA A 304 -3.46 23.01 17.25
C ALA A 304 -3.89 22.56 18.65
N GLU A 305 -4.55 23.43 19.41
CA GLU A 305 -5.06 23.10 20.74
C GLU A 305 -6.19 22.05 20.71
N ARG A 306 -7.12 22.16 19.75
CA ARG A 306 -8.14 21.12 19.53
C ARG A 306 -7.51 19.79 19.11
N LEU A 307 -6.42 19.83 18.34
CA LEU A 307 -5.75 18.64 17.80
C LEU A 307 -4.90 17.92 18.86
N ARG A 308 -4.33 18.67 19.81
CA ARG A 308 -3.40 18.19 20.85
C ARG A 308 -3.80 16.88 21.53
N PRO A 309 -5.05 16.67 22.00
CA PRO A 309 -5.44 15.42 22.67
C PRO A 309 -5.38 14.18 21.75
N HIS A 310 -5.42 14.37 20.44
CA HIS A 310 -5.39 13.27 19.46
C HIS A 310 -3.96 12.93 19.00
N VAL A 311 -2.98 13.79 19.25
CA VAL A 311 -1.62 13.61 18.70
C VAL A 311 -0.83 12.61 19.52
N VAL A 312 -0.24 11.63 18.83
CA VAL A 312 0.62 10.60 19.43
C VAL A 312 1.91 10.41 18.65
N ASP A 313 2.94 9.88 19.31
CA ASP A 313 4.08 9.28 18.61
C ASP A 313 3.59 8.03 17.85
N GLY A 314 3.36 8.20 16.55
CA GLY A 314 2.68 7.20 15.72
C GLY A 314 3.31 5.80 15.78
N PRO A 315 4.63 5.67 15.52
CA PRO A 315 5.30 4.38 15.57
C PRO A 315 5.17 3.70 16.95
N THR A 316 5.49 4.40 18.04
CA THR A 316 5.42 3.80 19.38
C THR A 316 3.99 3.40 19.73
N TRP A 317 3.01 4.25 19.42
CA TRP A 317 1.60 3.97 19.71
C TRP A 317 1.14 2.70 19.02
N LEU A 318 1.40 2.56 17.71
CA LEU A 318 0.95 1.39 16.96
C LEU A 318 1.70 0.12 17.36
N HIS A 319 3.02 0.19 17.55
CA HIS A 319 3.81 -0.97 18.00
C HIS A 319 3.36 -1.49 19.37
N LYS A 320 2.95 -0.61 20.29
CA LYS A 320 2.34 -1.03 21.57
C LYS A 320 1.04 -1.80 21.36
N LYS A 321 0.19 -1.39 20.42
CA LYS A 321 -1.07 -2.10 20.09
C LYS A 321 -0.77 -3.48 19.49
N LEU A 322 0.15 -3.54 18.52
CA LEU A 322 0.59 -4.79 17.88
C LEU A 322 1.18 -5.77 18.92
N ALA A 323 2.07 -5.28 19.80
CA ALA A 323 2.68 -6.09 20.86
C ALA A 323 1.66 -6.60 21.89
N ALA A 324 0.57 -5.86 22.11
CA ALA A 324 -0.55 -6.28 22.95
C ALA A 324 -1.53 -7.23 22.23
N GLY A 325 -1.19 -7.71 21.03
CA GLY A 325 -2.01 -8.65 20.27
C GLY A 325 -3.29 -8.03 19.69
N LYS A 326 -3.35 -6.70 19.53
CA LYS A 326 -4.52 -6.01 18.98
C LYS A 326 -4.68 -6.26 17.49
N LYS A 327 -5.93 -6.45 17.05
CA LYS A 327 -6.29 -6.63 15.65
C LYS A 327 -6.31 -5.28 14.94
N VAL A 328 -5.44 -5.09 13.96
CA VAL A 328 -5.32 -3.84 13.20
C VAL A 328 -5.84 -4.04 11.78
N LEU A 329 -6.89 -3.29 11.45
CA LEU A 329 -7.40 -3.15 10.08
C LEU A 329 -6.80 -1.90 9.45
N VAL A 330 -6.16 -2.05 8.30
CA VAL A 330 -5.65 -0.92 7.52
C VAL A 330 -6.57 -0.66 6.34
N GLU A 331 -7.11 0.55 6.30
CA GLU A 331 -7.95 1.04 5.24
C GLU A 331 -7.09 1.72 4.15
N GLY A 332 -6.96 1.05 3.00
CA GLY A 332 -6.27 1.60 1.84
C GLY A 332 -7.07 2.74 1.18
N ALA A 333 -6.39 3.85 0.91
CA ALA A 333 -6.93 4.94 0.11
C ALA A 333 -6.67 4.71 -1.39
N ASN A 334 -7.54 5.25 -2.25
CA ASN A 334 -7.41 5.13 -3.71
C ASN A 334 -7.31 3.66 -4.15
N ALA A 335 -6.41 3.30 -5.05
CA ALA A 335 -6.23 1.94 -5.55
C ALA A 335 -4.88 1.78 -6.25
N LEU A 336 -4.51 0.54 -6.58
CA LEU A 336 -3.22 0.20 -7.18
C LEU A 336 -2.94 0.97 -8.47
N MET A 337 -3.90 1.08 -9.40
CA MET A 337 -3.64 1.77 -10.67
C MET A 337 -3.56 3.31 -10.53
N LEU A 338 -3.77 3.82 -9.32
CA LEU A 338 -3.52 5.20 -8.92
C LEU A 338 -2.27 5.34 -8.03
N ASP A 339 -1.50 4.28 -7.82
CA ASP A 339 -0.23 4.33 -7.10
C ASP A 339 0.78 5.23 -7.82
N ILE A 340 1.58 5.98 -7.08
CA ILE A 340 2.56 6.91 -7.65
C ILE A 340 3.66 6.22 -8.47
N ASP A 341 4.02 4.99 -8.09
CA ASP A 341 5.10 4.22 -8.73
C ASP A 341 4.55 3.20 -9.73
N TYR A 342 3.44 2.54 -9.39
CA TYR A 342 2.91 1.39 -10.13
C TYR A 342 1.59 1.67 -10.87
N GLY A 343 1.02 2.86 -10.74
CA GLY A 343 -0.20 3.23 -11.45
C GLY A 343 0.03 3.70 -12.89
N THR A 344 -1.03 4.18 -13.55
CA THR A 344 -0.92 4.78 -14.89
C THR A 344 -0.34 6.19 -14.85
N TYR A 345 0.92 6.32 -14.46
CA TYR A 345 1.61 7.61 -14.34
C TYR A 345 1.60 8.38 -15.67
N PRO A 346 1.26 9.69 -15.70
CA PRO A 346 1.09 10.60 -14.55
C PRO A 346 -0.33 10.69 -13.98
N PHE A 347 -1.29 9.91 -14.50
CA PHE A 347 -2.70 9.92 -14.06
C PHE A 347 -2.90 9.10 -12.78
N VAL A 348 -2.17 9.47 -11.73
CA VAL A 348 -2.07 8.76 -10.45
C VAL A 348 -2.19 9.73 -9.28
N THR A 349 -2.32 9.21 -8.06
CA THR A 349 -2.15 10.04 -6.86
C THR A 349 -0.67 10.15 -6.49
N SER A 350 -0.35 10.98 -5.49
CA SER A 350 1.03 11.27 -5.07
C SER A 350 1.50 10.45 -3.87
N SER A 351 0.84 9.33 -3.60
CA SER A 351 1.13 8.45 -2.48
C SER A 351 1.21 7.00 -2.93
N SER A 352 1.95 6.16 -2.20
CA SER A 352 1.86 4.73 -2.42
C SER A 352 0.54 4.18 -1.86
N THR A 353 -0.30 3.65 -2.75
CA THR A 353 -1.61 3.06 -2.47
C THR A 353 -1.52 1.53 -2.34
N THR A 354 -0.32 0.97 -2.56
CA THR A 354 -0.01 -0.45 -2.45
C THR A 354 0.23 -0.92 -1.01
N ILE A 355 0.46 -2.22 -0.86
CA ILE A 355 0.87 -2.85 0.40
C ILE A 355 2.16 -2.24 1.00
N GLY A 356 3.07 -1.75 0.16
CA GLY A 356 4.28 -1.05 0.62
C GLY A 356 3.96 0.27 1.34
N GLY A 357 2.88 0.94 0.94
CA GLY A 357 2.33 2.12 1.60
C GLY A 357 1.86 1.84 3.03
N VAL A 358 1.45 0.61 3.34
CA VAL A 358 1.07 0.20 4.71
C VAL A 358 2.29 0.21 5.63
N CYS A 359 3.38 -0.42 5.20
CA CYS A 359 4.63 -0.47 5.97
C CYS A 359 5.21 0.92 6.22
N THR A 360 5.38 1.69 5.13
CA THR A 360 6.01 3.02 5.18
C THR A 360 5.13 4.06 5.87
N GLY A 361 3.81 3.98 5.69
CA GLY A 361 2.86 4.93 6.25
C GLY A 361 2.57 4.73 7.73
N LEU A 362 2.71 3.51 8.24
CA LEU A 362 2.47 3.16 9.65
C LEU A 362 3.74 2.92 10.46
N GLY A 363 4.90 2.77 9.80
CA GLY A 363 6.17 2.47 10.46
C GLY A 363 6.23 1.05 11.02
N ILE A 364 5.60 0.09 10.34
CA ILE A 364 5.55 -1.33 10.74
C ILE A 364 6.41 -2.19 9.82
N PRO A 365 6.98 -3.30 10.31
CA PRO A 365 7.75 -4.21 9.47
C PRO A 365 6.83 -5.04 8.55
N PRO A 366 7.28 -5.45 7.36
CA PRO A 366 6.47 -6.22 6.42
C PRO A 366 5.85 -7.50 7.00
N PHE A 367 6.56 -8.21 7.89
CA PHE A 367 6.07 -9.45 8.51
C PHE A 367 4.89 -9.26 9.48
N ALA A 368 4.58 -8.01 9.86
CA ALA A 368 3.41 -7.69 10.67
C ALA A 368 2.09 -7.82 9.87
N ILE A 369 2.15 -7.70 8.54
CA ILE A 369 1.00 -7.84 7.66
C ILE A 369 0.70 -9.33 7.49
N LYS A 370 -0.52 -9.76 7.85
CA LYS A 370 -0.95 -11.16 7.79
C LYS A 370 -1.95 -11.43 6.67
N ARG A 371 -2.78 -10.44 6.34
CA ARG A 371 -3.79 -10.55 5.28
C ARG A 371 -3.80 -9.30 4.42
N ALA A 372 -3.88 -9.49 3.11
CA ALA A 372 -4.08 -8.41 2.14
C ALA A 372 -5.28 -8.78 1.27
N VAL A 373 -6.39 -8.07 1.44
CA VAL A 373 -7.61 -8.29 0.66
C VAL A 373 -7.65 -7.32 -0.51
N GLY A 374 -7.60 -7.85 -1.72
CA GLY A 374 -7.77 -7.08 -2.95
C GLY A 374 -9.25 -6.84 -3.23
N VAL A 375 -9.68 -5.59 -3.26
CA VAL A 375 -11.06 -5.23 -3.62
C VAL A 375 -11.12 -4.98 -5.12
N ILE A 376 -11.80 -5.89 -5.82
CA ILE A 376 -11.99 -5.89 -7.27
C ILE A 376 -13.48 -5.70 -7.53
N LYS A 377 -13.84 -4.76 -8.40
CA LYS A 377 -15.21 -4.66 -8.90
C LYS A 377 -15.41 -5.61 -10.08
N ALA A 378 -16.61 -6.17 -10.24
CA ALA A 378 -16.96 -7.10 -11.33
C ALA A 378 -16.86 -6.49 -12.76
N TYR A 379 -16.55 -5.20 -12.85
CA TYR A 379 -16.25 -4.44 -14.05
C TYR A 379 -15.27 -3.32 -13.67
N THR A 380 -14.73 -2.62 -14.65
CA THR A 380 -13.71 -1.59 -14.38
C THR A 380 -14.27 -0.19 -14.54
N THR A 381 -13.85 0.73 -13.67
CA THR A 381 -14.16 2.15 -13.82
C THR A 381 -12.95 3.03 -13.61
N ARG A 382 -12.97 4.22 -14.20
CA ARG A 382 -11.94 5.23 -14.01
C ARG A 382 -12.53 6.63 -13.89
N VAL A 383 -11.91 7.45 -13.03
CA VAL A 383 -12.12 8.90 -12.96
C VAL A 383 -10.83 9.58 -13.42
N GLY A 384 -10.95 10.58 -14.29
CA GLY A 384 -9.80 11.32 -14.84
C GLY A 384 -9.41 10.90 -16.26
N GLY A 385 -8.40 11.59 -16.80
CA GLY A 385 -7.84 11.32 -18.13
C GLY A 385 -6.98 10.06 -18.15
N GLY A 386 -6.42 9.71 -19.32
CA GLY A 386 -5.46 8.61 -19.57
C GLY A 386 -6.05 7.31 -20.15
N PRO A 387 -5.22 6.36 -20.61
CA PRO A 387 -5.68 5.19 -21.39
C PRO A 387 -6.50 4.19 -20.57
N PHE A 388 -7.61 3.72 -21.10
CA PHE A 388 -8.49 2.77 -20.40
C PHE A 388 -8.85 1.62 -21.35
N PRO A 389 -8.04 0.54 -21.39
CA PRO A 389 -8.11 -0.47 -22.46
C PRO A 389 -9.50 -1.10 -22.63
N THR A 390 -10.21 -1.36 -21.53
CA THR A 390 -11.53 -2.00 -21.56
C THR A 390 -12.71 -1.05 -21.63
N GLU A 391 -12.47 0.26 -21.85
CA GLU A 391 -13.54 1.26 -21.89
C GLU A 391 -14.62 0.90 -22.92
N GLN A 392 -15.88 1.05 -22.51
CA GLN A 392 -17.02 0.88 -23.38
C GLN A 392 -17.67 2.24 -23.65
N LEU A 393 -17.50 2.74 -24.87
CA LEU A 393 -18.13 3.98 -25.35
C LEU A 393 -19.46 3.70 -26.09
N ASN A 394 -20.17 2.66 -25.64
CA ASN A 394 -21.40 2.13 -26.23
C ASN A 394 -22.43 1.84 -25.11
N ASP A 395 -23.56 1.22 -25.46
CA ASP A 395 -24.66 0.94 -24.54
C ASP A 395 -24.25 0.11 -23.32
N VAL A 396 -23.27 -0.79 -23.46
CA VAL A 396 -22.71 -1.54 -22.33
C VAL A 396 -22.15 -0.59 -21.27
N GLY A 397 -21.34 0.38 -21.70
CA GLY A 397 -20.74 1.36 -20.80
C GLY A 397 -21.79 2.23 -20.10
N THR A 398 -22.84 2.61 -20.82
CA THR A 398 -23.99 3.33 -20.26
C THR A 398 -24.74 2.48 -19.24
N THR A 399 -25.03 1.21 -19.53
CA THR A 399 -25.70 0.30 -18.59
C THR A 399 -24.87 0.09 -17.32
N LEU A 400 -23.56 -0.18 -17.45
CA LEU A 400 -22.66 -0.31 -16.30
C LEU A 400 -22.66 0.97 -15.44
N GLN A 401 -22.67 2.13 -16.09
CA GLN A 401 -22.68 3.42 -15.41
C GLN A 401 -24.00 3.68 -14.66
N GLU A 402 -25.14 3.41 -15.29
CA GLU A 402 -26.47 3.66 -14.72
C GLU A 402 -26.82 2.68 -13.60
N VAL A 403 -26.73 1.37 -13.87
CA VAL A 403 -27.03 0.32 -12.89
C VAL A 403 -26.03 0.35 -11.74
N GLY A 404 -24.75 0.60 -12.05
CA GLY A 404 -23.69 0.72 -11.05
C GLY A 404 -23.71 2.03 -10.24
N ALA A 405 -24.59 2.98 -10.58
CA ALA A 405 -24.62 4.34 -10.04
C ALA A 405 -23.23 5.01 -10.05
N GLU A 406 -22.53 4.92 -11.19
CA GLU A 406 -21.15 5.35 -11.33
C GLU A 406 -21.01 6.86 -11.60
N TYR A 407 -21.40 7.62 -10.59
CA TYR A 407 -21.34 9.08 -10.52
C TYR A 407 -20.54 9.52 -9.30
N GLY A 408 -19.71 10.56 -9.46
CA GLY A 408 -18.99 11.17 -8.34
C GLY A 408 -19.94 11.80 -7.33
N THR A 409 -19.78 11.50 -6.04
CA THR A 409 -20.69 11.96 -4.98
C THR A 409 -20.63 13.46 -4.70
N VAL A 410 -19.52 14.12 -5.05
CA VAL A 410 -19.32 15.57 -4.83
C VAL A 410 -19.64 16.37 -6.08
N THR A 411 -19.11 15.95 -7.23
CA THR A 411 -19.20 16.71 -8.49
C THR A 411 -20.31 16.23 -9.42
N GLY A 412 -20.92 15.07 -9.15
CA GLY A 412 -21.84 14.40 -10.07
C GLY A 412 -21.15 13.88 -11.35
N ARG A 413 -19.81 13.97 -11.45
CA ARG A 413 -19.07 13.62 -12.67
C ARG A 413 -19.26 12.13 -12.98
N ARG A 414 -19.70 11.85 -14.20
CA ARG A 414 -19.78 10.50 -14.78
C ARG A 414 -18.41 9.81 -14.75
N ARG A 415 -18.36 8.56 -14.30
CA ARG A 415 -17.16 7.72 -14.38
C ARG A 415 -17.10 6.98 -15.71
N ARG A 416 -15.90 6.82 -16.26
CA ARG A 416 -15.66 5.97 -17.43
C ARG A 416 -15.86 4.52 -17.00
N CYS A 417 -16.57 3.72 -17.79
CA CYS A 417 -16.93 2.34 -17.45
C CYS A 417 -16.49 1.38 -18.55
N GLY A 418 -16.05 0.20 -18.15
CA GLY A 418 -15.49 -0.80 -19.05
C GLY A 418 -15.60 -2.20 -18.47
N TRP A 419 -15.33 -3.20 -19.31
CA TRP A 419 -15.32 -4.59 -18.88
C TRP A 419 -14.27 -4.87 -17.79
N LEU A 420 -14.43 -5.99 -17.08
CA LEU A 420 -13.42 -6.43 -16.12
C LEU A 420 -12.10 -6.67 -16.85
N ASP A 421 -11.02 -6.13 -16.28
CA ASP A 421 -9.68 -6.27 -16.81
C ASP A 421 -8.81 -7.13 -15.89
N LEU A 422 -8.57 -8.38 -16.30
CA LEU A 422 -7.75 -9.29 -15.51
C LEU A 422 -6.25 -9.11 -15.75
N VAL A 423 -5.82 -8.43 -16.82
CA VAL A 423 -4.41 -8.03 -16.98
C VAL A 423 -4.04 -7.05 -15.88
N VAL A 424 -4.90 -6.05 -15.65
CA VAL A 424 -4.80 -5.09 -14.54
C VAL A 424 -4.86 -5.81 -13.19
N CYS A 425 -5.85 -6.69 -12.99
CA CYS A 425 -5.98 -7.38 -11.70
C CYS A 425 -4.79 -8.29 -11.41
N ARG A 426 -4.22 -8.97 -12.42
CA ARG A 426 -3.01 -9.81 -12.26
C ARG A 426 -1.79 -8.97 -11.91
N TYR A 427 -1.59 -7.84 -12.58
CA TYR A 427 -0.54 -6.89 -12.25
C TYR A 427 -0.69 -6.38 -10.81
N SER A 428 -1.91 -6.02 -10.41
CA SER A 428 -2.21 -5.58 -9.06
C SER A 428 -1.94 -6.66 -8.00
N THR A 429 -2.33 -7.91 -8.28
CA THR A 429 -2.06 -9.08 -7.43
C THR A 429 -0.56 -9.31 -7.27
N MET A 430 0.22 -9.20 -8.35
CA MET A 430 1.67 -9.35 -8.31
C MET A 430 2.34 -8.33 -7.37
N ILE A 431 1.92 -7.06 -7.44
CA ILE A 431 2.50 -5.98 -6.62
C ILE A 431 2.06 -6.09 -5.14
N ASN A 432 0.78 -6.38 -4.89
CA ASN A 432 0.22 -6.34 -3.54
C ASN A 432 0.23 -7.68 -2.79
N GLY A 433 0.44 -8.81 -3.48
CA GLY A 433 0.45 -10.14 -2.89
C GLY A 433 -0.86 -10.48 -2.18
N TYR A 434 -2.00 -10.31 -2.86
CA TYR A 434 -3.31 -10.53 -2.25
C TYR A 434 -3.49 -11.95 -1.71
N THR A 435 -3.92 -12.04 -0.45
CA THR A 435 -4.24 -13.32 0.20
C THR A 435 -5.65 -13.79 -0.13
N SER A 436 -6.55 -12.84 -0.42
CA SER A 436 -7.91 -13.12 -0.88
C SER A 436 -8.48 -11.90 -1.62
N ILE A 437 -9.59 -12.11 -2.32
CA ILE A 437 -10.31 -11.10 -3.09
C ILE A 437 -11.68 -10.82 -2.46
N ASN A 438 -12.09 -9.55 -2.50
CA ASN A 438 -13.47 -9.13 -2.37
C ASN A 438 -13.98 -8.66 -3.73
N LEU A 439 -14.88 -9.43 -4.35
CA LEU A 439 -15.50 -9.12 -5.63
C LEU A 439 -16.77 -8.30 -5.42
N THR A 440 -16.80 -7.05 -5.84
CA THR A 440 -17.92 -6.13 -5.56
C THR A 440 -18.78 -5.84 -6.78
N LYS A 441 -20.03 -5.41 -6.52
CA LYS A 441 -21.02 -5.02 -7.53
C LYS A 441 -21.27 -6.09 -8.59
N LEU A 442 -21.30 -7.36 -8.17
CA LEU A 442 -21.58 -8.46 -9.09
C LEU A 442 -23.02 -8.37 -9.63
N ASP A 443 -23.94 -7.81 -8.85
CA ASP A 443 -25.34 -7.52 -9.19
C ASP A 443 -25.51 -6.60 -10.40
N VAL A 444 -24.51 -5.77 -10.70
CA VAL A 444 -24.54 -4.88 -11.89
C VAL A 444 -24.47 -5.69 -13.18
N MET A 445 -23.99 -6.93 -13.11
CA MET A 445 -23.83 -7.81 -14.28
C MET A 445 -25.09 -8.64 -14.57
N ASP A 446 -26.14 -8.56 -13.73
CA ASP A 446 -27.34 -9.42 -13.78
C ASP A 446 -28.08 -9.38 -15.12
N GLY A 447 -28.13 -8.22 -15.77
CA GLY A 447 -28.92 -7.99 -16.99
C GLY A 447 -28.26 -8.40 -18.30
N PHE A 448 -26.96 -8.71 -18.30
CA PHE A 448 -26.20 -8.98 -19.53
C PHE A 448 -26.45 -10.40 -20.07
N ASP A 449 -26.58 -10.53 -21.39
CA ASP A 449 -26.65 -11.84 -22.06
C ASP A 449 -25.27 -12.49 -22.17
N GLU A 450 -24.25 -11.66 -22.45
CA GLU A 450 -22.85 -12.04 -22.51
C GLU A 450 -22.01 -11.01 -21.76
N ILE A 451 -20.97 -11.48 -21.09
CA ILE A 451 -20.02 -10.66 -20.33
C ILE A 451 -18.64 -10.90 -20.90
N LYS A 452 -17.96 -9.82 -21.33
CA LYS A 452 -16.58 -9.90 -21.79
C LYS A 452 -15.62 -9.60 -20.63
N VAL A 453 -14.51 -10.31 -20.60
CA VAL A 453 -13.42 -10.13 -19.61
C VAL A 453 -12.09 -10.08 -20.35
N ALA A 454 -11.29 -9.04 -20.11
CA ALA A 454 -9.98 -8.94 -20.74
C ALA A 454 -8.99 -9.89 -20.08
N THR A 455 -8.35 -10.75 -20.87
CA THR A 455 -7.42 -11.80 -20.44
C THR A 455 -6.01 -11.63 -20.98
N GLY A 456 -5.81 -10.70 -21.91
CA GLY A 456 -4.49 -10.42 -22.48
C GLY A 456 -4.50 -9.10 -23.24
N TYR A 457 -3.30 -8.55 -23.45
CA TYR A 457 -3.08 -7.41 -24.32
C TYR A 457 -2.15 -7.83 -25.45
N LYS A 458 -2.42 -7.29 -26.65
CA LYS A 458 -1.49 -7.35 -27.77
C LYS A 458 -1.02 -5.96 -28.13
N LEU A 459 0.24 -5.86 -28.52
CA LEU A 459 0.79 -4.69 -29.18
C LEU A 459 1.45 -5.14 -30.48
N ASP A 460 1.13 -4.47 -31.58
CA ASP A 460 1.62 -4.84 -32.92
C ASP A 460 1.36 -6.31 -33.28
N GLY A 461 0.21 -6.84 -32.84
CA GLY A 461 -0.20 -8.23 -33.02
C GLY A 461 0.50 -9.25 -32.10
N VAL A 462 1.43 -8.83 -31.25
CA VAL A 462 2.18 -9.69 -30.32
C VAL A 462 1.60 -9.58 -28.91
N GLU A 463 1.33 -10.72 -28.27
CA GLU A 463 0.89 -10.75 -26.88
C GLU A 463 2.00 -10.26 -25.95
N ILE A 464 1.65 -9.33 -25.06
CA ILE A 464 2.59 -8.77 -24.10
C ILE A 464 2.33 -9.31 -22.70
N GLU A 465 3.43 -9.52 -21.97
CA GLU A 465 3.36 -9.88 -20.55
C GLU A 465 3.28 -8.63 -19.67
N GLY A 466 2.48 -8.71 -18.61
CA GLY A 466 2.34 -7.65 -17.63
C GLY A 466 1.51 -6.45 -18.11
N PHE A 467 1.77 -5.29 -17.51
CA PHE A 467 1.08 -4.04 -17.78
C PHE A 467 2.10 -2.98 -18.29
N PRO A 468 1.88 -2.35 -19.45
CA PRO A 468 2.79 -1.34 -19.98
C PRO A 468 2.95 -0.14 -19.04
N ALA A 469 4.21 0.24 -18.76
CA ALA A 469 4.51 1.47 -18.03
C ALA A 469 4.34 2.73 -18.90
N ASP A 470 4.57 2.59 -20.21
CA ASP A 470 4.40 3.66 -21.19
C ASP A 470 2.92 3.81 -21.57
N LEU A 471 2.35 4.99 -21.34
CA LEU A 471 0.93 5.26 -21.61
C LEU A 471 0.60 5.36 -23.09
N ASP A 472 1.56 5.73 -23.95
CA ASP A 472 1.34 5.76 -25.39
C ASP A 472 1.18 4.32 -25.89
N ARG A 473 2.07 3.42 -25.43
CA ARG A 473 1.93 1.99 -25.69
C ARG A 473 0.67 1.39 -25.07
N LEU A 474 0.29 1.82 -23.86
CA LEU A 474 -0.95 1.37 -23.23
C LEU A 474 -2.20 1.82 -24.02
N ALA A 475 -2.16 2.98 -24.67
CA ALA A 475 -3.27 3.48 -25.49
C ALA A 475 -3.45 2.68 -26.79
N GLU A 476 -2.38 2.05 -27.27
CA GLU A 476 -2.34 1.28 -28.51
C GLU A 476 -2.66 -0.21 -28.33
N VAL A 477 -2.86 -0.68 -27.09
CA VAL A 477 -3.09 -2.11 -26.86
C VAL A 477 -4.40 -2.58 -27.48
N GLU A 478 -4.31 -3.70 -28.21
CA GLU A 478 -5.46 -4.49 -28.59
C GLU A 478 -5.82 -5.43 -27.44
N VAL A 479 -7.04 -5.31 -26.92
CA VAL A 479 -7.51 -6.13 -25.80
C VAL A 479 -8.01 -7.48 -26.30
N VAL A 480 -7.47 -8.56 -25.73
CA VAL A 480 -7.97 -9.93 -25.92
C VAL A 480 -9.05 -10.20 -24.88
N TYR A 481 -10.25 -10.54 -25.35
CA TYR A 481 -11.40 -10.82 -24.50
C TYR A 481 -11.76 -12.30 -24.51
N GLU A 482 -12.14 -12.81 -23.34
CA GLU A 482 -12.95 -14.02 -23.22
C GLU A 482 -14.42 -13.62 -22.98
N THR A 483 -15.33 -14.30 -23.68
CA THR A 483 -16.78 -14.06 -23.56
C THR A 483 -17.40 -15.16 -22.72
N LEU A 484 -18.04 -14.78 -21.62
CA LEU A 484 -18.74 -15.65 -20.70
C LEU A 484 -20.25 -15.43 -20.83
N PRO A 485 -21.09 -16.47 -20.69
CA PRO A 485 -22.53 -16.29 -20.67
C PRO A 485 -22.96 -15.54 -19.40
N GLY A 486 -23.85 -14.56 -19.55
CA GLY A 486 -24.50 -13.92 -18.42
C GLY A 486 -25.51 -14.83 -17.72
N TRP A 487 -26.11 -14.36 -16.62
CA TRP A 487 -27.07 -15.16 -15.84
C TRP A 487 -28.52 -14.67 -15.86
N LYS A 488 -28.79 -13.44 -16.33
CA LYS A 488 -30.15 -12.91 -16.55
C LYS A 488 -31.10 -13.12 -15.37
N SER A 489 -30.58 -12.93 -14.15
CA SER A 489 -31.28 -13.22 -12.90
C SER A 489 -30.82 -12.26 -11.81
N ASP A 490 -31.75 -11.76 -11.00
CA ASP A 490 -31.48 -10.85 -9.88
C ASP A 490 -30.80 -11.61 -8.73
N ILE A 491 -29.56 -11.24 -8.40
CA ILE A 491 -28.80 -11.84 -7.30
C ILE A 491 -28.83 -11.02 -6.01
N THR A 492 -29.51 -9.88 -5.98
CA THR A 492 -29.43 -8.91 -4.88
C THR A 492 -29.95 -9.43 -3.54
N GLY A 493 -30.85 -10.42 -3.59
CA GLY A 493 -31.40 -11.14 -2.43
C GLY A 493 -30.56 -12.33 -1.94
N ILE A 494 -29.53 -12.75 -2.69
CA ILE A 494 -28.77 -13.97 -2.41
C ILE A 494 -27.78 -13.76 -1.25
N ARG A 495 -27.65 -14.75 -0.36
CA ARG A 495 -26.82 -14.67 0.85
C ARG A 495 -25.82 -15.81 1.03
N SER A 496 -25.79 -16.79 0.14
CA SER A 496 -24.80 -17.87 0.12
C SER A 496 -24.26 -18.09 -1.29
N PHE A 497 -23.04 -18.60 -1.40
CA PHE A 497 -22.39 -18.84 -2.69
C PHE A 497 -23.14 -19.94 -3.49
N GLU A 498 -23.63 -20.96 -2.80
CA GLU A 498 -24.33 -22.11 -3.35
C GLU A 498 -25.66 -21.71 -4.00
N ALA A 499 -26.28 -20.63 -3.54
CA ALA A 499 -27.53 -20.11 -4.08
C ALA A 499 -27.32 -19.23 -5.34
N LEU A 500 -26.09 -18.85 -5.67
CA LEU A 500 -25.82 -18.07 -6.89
C LEU A 500 -26.14 -18.87 -8.16
N PRO A 501 -26.61 -18.20 -9.24
CA PRO A 501 -26.76 -18.84 -10.55
C PRO A 501 -25.46 -19.47 -11.03
N GLU A 502 -25.57 -20.55 -11.81
CA GLU A 502 -24.40 -21.31 -12.27
C GLU A 502 -23.40 -20.45 -13.06
N ASN A 503 -23.88 -19.60 -13.97
CA ASN A 503 -23.02 -18.70 -14.74
C ASN A 503 -22.36 -17.63 -13.85
N CYS A 504 -23.03 -17.22 -12.76
CA CYS A 504 -22.46 -16.29 -11.77
C CYS A 504 -21.30 -16.96 -11.00
N LYS A 505 -21.47 -18.22 -10.57
CA LYS A 505 -20.38 -19.01 -9.95
C LYS A 505 -19.22 -19.23 -10.91
N LYS A 506 -19.50 -19.55 -12.18
CA LYS A 506 -18.48 -19.68 -13.22
C LYS A 506 -17.71 -18.38 -13.42
N TYR A 507 -18.38 -17.23 -13.39
CA TYR A 507 -17.72 -15.92 -13.46
C TYR A 507 -16.75 -15.70 -12.28
N VAL A 508 -17.17 -16.04 -11.06
CA VAL A 508 -16.31 -15.97 -9.86
C VAL A 508 -15.11 -16.90 -10.01
N HIS A 509 -15.33 -18.17 -10.36
CA HIS A 509 -14.24 -19.14 -10.53
C HIS A 509 -13.30 -18.78 -11.68
N PHE A 510 -13.81 -18.15 -12.75
CA PHE A 510 -12.99 -17.65 -13.84
C PHE A 510 -11.95 -16.65 -13.34
N ILE A 511 -12.39 -15.68 -12.51
CA ILE A 511 -11.51 -14.70 -11.87
C ILE A 511 -10.50 -15.39 -10.94
N GLU A 512 -10.95 -16.32 -10.09
CA GLU A 512 -10.07 -17.06 -9.18
C GLU A 512 -8.98 -17.84 -9.93
N ASN A 513 -9.36 -18.55 -10.97
CA ASN A 513 -8.47 -19.40 -11.75
C ASN A 513 -7.43 -18.57 -12.49
N TYR A 514 -7.84 -17.43 -13.06
CA TYR A 514 -6.92 -16.54 -13.77
C TYR A 514 -5.94 -15.84 -12.81
N LEU A 515 -6.40 -15.38 -11.65
CA LEU A 515 -5.57 -14.64 -10.70
C LEU A 515 -4.77 -15.53 -9.74
N GLY A 516 -5.16 -16.80 -9.58
CA GLY A 516 -4.58 -17.70 -8.59
C GLY A 516 -4.89 -17.32 -7.14
N VAL A 517 -5.91 -16.48 -6.91
CA VAL A 517 -6.30 -15.98 -5.59
C VAL A 517 -7.80 -16.20 -5.37
N LYS A 518 -8.17 -16.68 -4.18
CA LYS A 518 -9.56 -17.01 -3.84
C LYS A 518 -10.42 -15.77 -3.56
N VAL A 519 -11.64 -15.79 -4.05
CA VAL A 519 -12.67 -14.80 -3.76
C VAL A 519 -13.33 -15.18 -2.44
N GLN A 520 -13.07 -14.40 -1.40
CA GLN A 520 -13.59 -14.64 -0.06
C GLN A 520 -14.91 -13.89 0.19
N TYR A 521 -15.07 -12.72 -0.42
CA TYR A 521 -16.24 -11.88 -0.25
C TYR A 521 -16.85 -11.53 -1.61
N ILE A 522 -18.17 -11.57 -1.72
CA ILE A 522 -18.91 -11.21 -2.93
C ILE A 522 -20.00 -10.20 -2.59
N GLY A 523 -19.93 -9.02 -3.19
CA GLY A 523 -20.94 -7.99 -3.08
C GLY A 523 -22.04 -8.14 -4.13
N VAL A 524 -23.28 -8.35 -3.67
CA VAL A 524 -24.50 -8.48 -4.48
C VAL A 524 -25.46 -7.32 -4.18
N GLY A 525 -24.93 -6.11 -4.03
CA GLY A 525 -25.71 -4.93 -3.71
C GLY A 525 -25.04 -3.96 -2.73
N PRO A 526 -25.68 -2.79 -2.52
CA PRO A 526 -25.10 -1.67 -1.79
C PRO A 526 -25.20 -1.80 -0.26
N ALA A 527 -26.14 -2.61 0.24
CA ALA A 527 -26.35 -2.79 1.67
C ALA A 527 -25.22 -3.62 2.30
N ARG A 528 -24.96 -3.43 3.59
CA ARG A 528 -23.93 -4.19 4.34
C ARG A 528 -24.22 -5.68 4.28
N GLU A 529 -25.48 -6.06 4.49
CA GLU A 529 -26.01 -7.42 4.45
C GLU A 529 -25.95 -8.06 3.06
N SER A 530 -25.76 -7.29 1.99
CA SER A 530 -25.59 -7.78 0.61
C SER A 530 -24.13 -8.16 0.32
N THR A 531 -23.47 -8.81 1.27
CA THR A 531 -22.11 -9.33 1.10
C THR A 531 -22.08 -10.79 1.52
N ILE A 532 -21.83 -11.68 0.57
CA ILE A 532 -21.67 -13.12 0.78
C ILE A 532 -20.23 -13.38 1.22
N THR A 533 -20.05 -14.19 2.25
CA THR A 533 -18.74 -14.72 2.66
C THR A 533 -18.66 -16.17 2.20
N VAL A 534 -17.64 -16.53 1.42
CA VAL A 534 -17.53 -17.85 0.77
C VAL A 534 -16.69 -18.83 1.59
N TYR A 535 -15.59 -18.35 2.19
CA TYR A 535 -14.61 -19.16 2.92
C TYR A 535 -14.19 -18.53 4.26
#